data_AF-A0A183PR28-F1
#
_entry.id   AF-A0A183PR28-F1
#
_cell.length_a   1.000
_cell.length_b   1.000
_cell.length_c   1.000
_cell.angle_alpha   90.00
_cell.angle_beta   90.00
_cell.angle_gamma   90.00
#
_symmetry.space_group_name_H-M   'P 1'
#
loop_
_entity.id
_entity.type
_entity.pdbx_description
1 polymer ?
#
loop_
_entity_poly.entity_id
_entity_poly.type
_entity_poly.pdbx_seq_one_letter_code
_entity_poly.pdbx_strand_id
1 'polypeptide(L)'
;MILLPFEYDQFFKNLLCNQFFIISIIMQQFIDAKSNSTNIHPKEITIIKWEFHEFSTHITVMLFLILLVCLKLAYHYIPYISIYVPESLLLILIGITFGSIVFYTMEKYTTDHHNPNHHTSISIENTVWKFTPELFAYYLLPPIILESAYGLYNRTFSEYLGVVLIFSVIGTICNFLFIGFSLYIIYQLNLLGEPILQLNIKGYLLFSSLIVAVDPVAVLAIFQDIGVELSLYYIVFGESLFNDAITIVLNDIMIVFNSNEQLTTLQIFIGFISFFTVSFGGLFIGVIFGIMTCLITRIHSHLSVFTILLLAYFSYIIADCIGWSGIISMIGCGLIQAAYAFHNIGEKYVKSLLLITRMLAEVSEGVIFLFLGIQVISYKLEWHTGFILWSLILCLLSRTIIVFIITAIVNYVNIDETKITIEQQIILIYGGLRGAVAFALSVLIPDDLFPINSLYHKNVIVTTTLFIILFTVGFMGLTTKPLVKLLKIPEQMIKMNINKKQYRKVSINANDILSDHLSRHNNHHDLYASTSKHKCQLDLNEAFNDLLQYHQQKQSIKLEQSQPIQQVNIESNETKHTIQSRIDNNQIDSSSVEQHIQQSSYSLQPKIIDYRKRQDFNKDIK
;
A
#
# COMPACT_ATOMS: atom_id res chain seq x y z
N MET A 1 11.60 28.23 24.63
CA MET A 1 11.29 27.01 23.86
C MET A 1 10.50 27.36 22.58
N ILE A 2 10.95 28.34 21.80
CA ILE A 2 10.39 28.71 20.49
C ILE A 2 11.52 29.44 19.77
N LEU A 3 12.33 28.76 18.93
CA LEU A 3 13.28 29.37 17.96
C LEU A 3 14.14 28.33 17.19
N LEU A 4 13.68 27.08 16.98
CA LEU A 4 14.45 26.03 16.30
C LEU A 4 13.93 25.51 14.93
N PRO A 5 12.84 25.97 14.30
CA PRO A 5 12.47 25.41 12.98
C PRO A 5 13.33 25.95 11.81
N PHE A 6 13.98 27.11 11.94
CA PHE A 6 14.63 27.79 10.80
C PHE A 6 16.08 27.30 10.52
N GLU A 7 16.84 26.91 11.56
CA GLU A 7 18.23 26.44 11.38
C GLU A 7 18.30 25.03 10.76
N TYR A 8 17.30 24.18 11.03
CA TYR A 8 17.24 22.83 10.44
C TYR A 8 16.89 22.86 8.95
N ASP A 9 16.03 23.79 8.52
CA ASP A 9 15.67 23.95 7.11
C ASP A 9 16.89 24.39 6.29
N GLN A 10 17.69 25.31 6.83
CA GLN A 10 18.96 25.75 6.24
C GLN A 10 19.98 24.59 6.20
N PHE A 11 20.08 23.81 7.28
CA PHE A 11 20.98 22.65 7.35
C PHE A 11 20.60 21.56 6.35
N PHE A 12 19.33 21.20 6.22
CA PHE A 12 18.86 20.19 5.26
C PHE A 12 19.00 20.66 3.82
N LYS A 13 18.70 21.93 3.55
CA LYS A 13 18.89 22.52 2.22
C LYS A 13 20.37 22.51 1.82
N ASN A 14 21.26 22.84 2.77
CA ASN A 14 22.70 22.74 2.57
C ASN A 14 23.19 21.29 2.45
N LEU A 15 22.63 20.34 3.19
CA LEU A 15 22.97 18.91 3.11
C LEU A 15 22.60 18.33 1.75
N LEU A 16 21.37 18.56 1.28
CA LEU A 16 20.91 18.11 -0.03
C LEU A 16 21.72 18.77 -1.14
N CYS A 17 21.91 20.10 -1.08
CA CYS A 17 22.71 20.81 -2.08
C CYS A 17 24.16 20.33 -2.10
N ASN A 18 24.77 20.09 -0.94
CA ASN A 18 26.12 19.55 -0.84
C ASN A 18 26.20 18.10 -1.33
N GLN A 19 25.18 17.26 -1.10
CA GLN A 19 25.17 15.90 -1.64
C GLN A 19 25.03 15.87 -3.16
N PHE A 20 24.12 16.67 -3.74
CA PHE A 20 24.02 16.80 -5.20
C PHE A 20 25.32 17.35 -5.80
N PHE A 21 25.98 18.30 -5.12
CA PHE A 21 27.27 18.85 -5.53
C PHE A 21 28.40 17.81 -5.43
N ILE A 22 28.47 17.03 -4.35
CA ILE A 22 29.43 15.94 -4.18
C ILE A 22 29.23 14.87 -5.23
N ILE A 23 27.98 14.48 -5.52
CA ILE A 23 27.68 13.52 -6.58
C ILE A 23 28.07 14.11 -7.94
N SER A 24 27.79 15.39 -8.21
CA SER A 24 28.23 16.06 -9.44
C SER A 24 29.76 16.07 -9.58
N ILE A 25 30.50 16.32 -8.49
CA ILE A 25 31.98 16.28 -8.49
C ILE A 25 32.49 14.86 -8.74
N ILE A 26 31.89 13.87 -8.09
CA ILE A 26 32.28 12.46 -8.27
C ILE A 26 31.96 11.98 -9.68
N MET A 27 30.85 12.44 -10.26
CA MET A 27 30.51 12.19 -11.67
C MET A 27 31.54 12.85 -12.59
N GLN A 28 31.92 14.11 -12.34
CA GLN A 28 32.99 14.80 -13.07
C GLN A 28 34.31 14.01 -13.01
N GLN A 29 34.70 13.53 -11.83
CA GLN A 29 35.92 12.74 -11.64
C GLN A 29 35.86 11.35 -12.27
N PHE A 30 34.71 10.68 -12.27
CA PHE A 30 34.53 9.38 -12.93
C PHE A 30 34.68 9.50 -14.44
N ILE A 31 34.14 10.59 -14.98
CA ILE A 31 34.20 10.96 -16.38
C ILE A 31 35.66 11.30 -16.78
N ASP A 32 36.35 12.12 -15.99
CA ASP A 32 37.76 12.50 -16.22
C ASP A 32 38.74 11.30 -16.08
N ALA A 33 38.46 10.36 -15.16
CA ALA A 33 39.29 9.16 -14.97
C ALA A 33 39.24 8.20 -16.17
N LYS A 34 38.17 8.20 -16.96
CA LYS A 34 38.03 7.34 -18.14
C LYS A 34 38.91 7.79 -19.32
N SER A 35 39.33 9.06 -19.36
CA SER A 35 40.22 9.59 -20.40
C SER A 35 41.71 9.26 -20.16
N ASN A 36 42.10 9.03 -18.90
CA ASN A 36 43.50 8.83 -18.49
C ASN A 36 43.96 7.35 -18.42
N SER A 37 43.10 6.39 -18.71
CA SER A 37 43.40 4.95 -18.55
C SER A 37 44.30 4.33 -19.64
N THR A 38 44.82 5.12 -20.58
CA THR A 38 45.66 4.64 -21.69
C THR A 38 47.17 4.63 -21.40
N ASN A 39 47.63 5.14 -20.24
CA ASN A 39 49.06 5.16 -19.92
C ASN A 39 49.43 4.07 -18.89
N ILE A 40 49.91 2.94 -19.40
CA ILE A 40 50.51 1.85 -18.63
C ILE A 40 51.87 2.34 -18.11
N HIS A 41 51.89 2.92 -16.90
CA HIS A 41 53.13 3.11 -16.15
C HIS A 41 53.48 1.84 -15.35
N PRO A 42 54.77 1.51 -15.20
CA PRO A 42 55.21 0.33 -14.46
C PRO A 42 54.74 0.38 -13.00
N LYS A 43 54.40 -0.79 -12.43
CA LYS A 43 53.94 -0.92 -11.04
C LYS A 43 55.03 -0.51 -10.05
N GLU A 44 55.06 0.76 -9.66
CA GLU A 44 55.84 1.23 -8.52
C GLU A 44 55.11 0.94 -7.21
N ILE A 45 55.87 0.61 -6.16
CA ILE A 45 55.33 0.41 -4.80
C ILE A 45 54.92 1.78 -4.26
N THR A 46 53.62 2.04 -4.29
CA THR A 46 53.02 3.29 -3.79
C THR A 46 52.50 3.08 -2.36
N ILE A 47 52.76 4.04 -1.47
CA ILE A 47 52.35 3.98 -0.06
C ILE A 47 50.82 4.06 0.08
N ILE A 48 50.16 4.81 -0.82
CA ILE A 48 48.71 4.89 -0.95
C ILE A 48 48.39 4.89 -2.44
N LYS A 49 47.56 3.93 -2.88
CA LYS A 49 47.10 3.83 -4.26
C LYS A 49 45.62 4.20 -4.33
N TRP A 50 45.32 5.31 -4.99
CA TRP A 50 43.94 5.79 -5.17
C TRP A 50 43.35 5.18 -6.45
N GLU A 51 42.71 4.02 -6.34
CA GLU A 51 42.05 3.31 -7.46
C GLU A 51 40.56 3.68 -7.58
N PHE A 52 40.26 4.98 -7.67
CA PHE A 52 38.87 5.47 -7.78
C PHE A 52 38.10 4.84 -8.94
N HIS A 53 38.78 4.52 -10.05
CA HIS A 53 38.16 3.92 -11.23
C HIS A 53 37.56 2.54 -10.94
N GLU A 54 38.22 1.71 -10.11
CA GLU A 54 37.75 0.36 -9.80
C GLU A 54 36.51 0.38 -8.91
N PHE A 55 36.44 1.34 -7.97
CA PHE A 55 35.37 1.43 -6.98
C PHE A 55 34.28 2.44 -7.31
N SER A 56 34.41 3.22 -8.37
CA SER A 56 33.47 4.33 -8.63
C SER A 56 32.03 3.86 -8.75
N THR A 57 31.77 2.73 -9.41
CA THR A 57 30.42 2.18 -9.52
C THR A 57 29.80 1.90 -8.15
N HIS A 58 30.58 1.36 -7.22
CA HIS A 58 30.14 1.02 -5.88
C HIS A 58 29.92 2.28 -5.04
N ILE A 59 30.85 3.24 -5.12
CA ILE A 59 30.76 4.54 -4.44
C ILE A 59 29.51 5.30 -4.90
N THR A 60 29.23 5.30 -6.21
CA THR A 60 28.05 5.98 -6.74
C THR A 60 26.75 5.36 -6.23
N VAL A 61 26.63 4.03 -6.21
CA VAL A 61 25.46 3.33 -5.64
C VAL A 61 25.31 3.62 -4.14
N MET A 62 26.40 3.61 -3.38
CA MET A 62 26.34 3.92 -1.94
C MET A 62 25.90 5.36 -1.68
N LEU A 63 26.44 6.34 -2.43
CA LEU A 63 26.02 7.74 -2.32
C LEU A 63 24.55 7.93 -2.66
N PHE A 64 24.05 7.20 -3.65
CA PHE A 64 22.65 7.22 -4.04
C PHE A 64 21.72 6.65 -2.97
N LEU A 65 22.10 5.53 -2.35
CA LEU A 65 21.35 4.99 -1.22
C LEU A 65 21.39 5.94 -0.02
N ILE A 66 22.53 6.58 0.26
CA ILE A 66 22.65 7.59 1.30
C ILE A 66 21.73 8.78 1.02
N LEU A 67 21.71 9.28 -0.22
CA LEU A 67 20.82 10.36 -0.64
C LEU A 67 19.36 9.98 -0.41
N LEU A 68 18.96 8.77 -0.82
CA LEU A 68 17.61 8.26 -0.60
C LEU A 68 17.24 8.22 0.89
N VAL A 69 18.13 7.73 1.75
CA VAL A 69 17.90 7.71 3.21
C VAL A 69 17.79 9.13 3.77
N CYS A 70 18.68 10.04 3.36
CA CYS A 70 18.61 11.45 3.76
C CYS A 70 17.28 12.10 3.35
N LEU A 71 16.77 11.78 2.16
CA LEU A 71 15.49 12.27 1.66
C LEU A 71 14.30 11.72 2.44
N LYS A 72 14.28 10.41 2.74
CA LYS A 72 13.24 9.82 3.60
C LYS A 72 13.22 10.45 4.99
N LEU A 73 14.40 10.68 5.57
CA LEU A 73 14.52 11.40 6.84
C LEU A 73 13.96 12.82 6.72
N ALA A 74 14.37 13.58 5.70
CA ALA A 74 13.88 14.94 5.45
C ALA A 74 12.35 14.99 5.33
N TYR A 75 11.75 14.05 4.59
CA TYR A 75 10.31 13.95 4.40
C TYR A 75 9.55 13.80 5.73
N HIS A 76 10.08 13.02 6.67
CA HIS A 76 9.46 12.85 7.99
C HIS A 76 9.56 14.11 8.86
N TYR A 77 10.64 14.89 8.70
CA TYR A 77 10.87 16.11 9.48
C TYR A 77 10.14 17.35 8.93
N ILE A 78 9.70 17.36 7.67
CA ILE A 78 9.00 18.51 7.06
C ILE A 78 7.48 18.24 7.01
N PRO A 79 6.70 18.64 8.04
CA PRO A 79 5.30 18.26 8.19
C PRO A 79 4.37 18.85 7.11
N TYR A 80 4.76 19.95 6.46
CA TYR A 80 3.92 20.58 5.44
C TYR A 80 3.87 19.77 4.13
N ILE A 81 4.97 19.08 3.78
CA ILE A 81 5.06 18.33 2.52
C ILE A 81 4.25 17.04 2.61
N SER A 82 4.37 16.30 3.71
CA SER A 82 3.68 15.02 3.93
C SER A 82 2.15 15.13 4.07
N ILE A 83 1.63 16.34 4.27
CA ILE A 83 0.19 16.57 4.28
C ILE A 83 -0.41 16.45 2.89
N TYR A 84 0.29 16.96 1.87
CA TYR A 84 -0.24 17.12 0.52
C TYR A 84 0.37 16.16 -0.50
N VAL A 85 1.66 15.84 -0.39
CA VAL A 85 2.42 15.10 -1.41
C VAL A 85 2.76 13.70 -0.91
N PRO A 86 2.34 12.62 -1.62
CA PRO A 86 2.79 11.27 -1.34
C PRO A 86 4.31 11.12 -1.42
N GLU A 87 4.89 10.30 -0.53
CA GLU A 87 6.32 10.01 -0.51
C GLU A 87 6.83 9.48 -1.86
N SER A 88 6.08 8.58 -2.49
CA SER A 88 6.41 8.01 -3.80
C SER A 88 6.52 9.06 -4.90
N LEU A 89 5.63 10.07 -4.92
CA LEU A 89 5.69 11.18 -5.88
C LEU A 89 6.93 12.04 -5.67
N LEU A 90 7.30 12.32 -4.41
CA LEU A 90 8.50 13.09 -4.10
C LEU A 90 9.76 12.36 -4.60
N LEU A 91 9.86 11.05 -4.38
CA LEU A 91 11.00 10.25 -4.82
C LEU A 91 11.12 10.19 -6.35
N ILE A 92 9.98 10.08 -7.06
CA ILE A 92 9.95 10.15 -8.53
C ILE A 92 10.46 11.52 -9.02
N LEU A 93 9.96 12.63 -8.45
CA LEU A 93 10.39 13.98 -8.83
C LEU A 93 11.89 14.17 -8.62
N ILE A 94 12.42 13.66 -7.51
CA ILE A 94 13.85 13.71 -7.22
C ILE A 94 14.63 12.87 -8.22
N GLY A 95 14.14 11.67 -8.55
CA GLY A 95 14.75 10.83 -9.60
C GLY A 95 14.80 11.54 -10.95
N ILE A 96 13.76 12.29 -11.33
CA ILE A 96 13.74 13.13 -12.54
C ILE A 96 14.81 14.22 -12.46
N THR A 97 14.91 14.93 -11.33
CA THR A 97 15.93 15.98 -11.17
C THR A 97 17.34 15.42 -11.23
N PHE A 98 17.59 14.29 -10.57
CA PHE A 98 18.88 13.60 -10.58
C PHE A 98 19.21 13.10 -11.98
N GLY A 99 18.27 12.42 -12.65
CA GLY A 99 18.42 11.94 -14.02
C GLY A 99 18.71 13.09 -15.00
N SER A 100 18.06 14.24 -14.83
CA SER A 100 18.30 15.45 -15.63
C SER A 100 19.71 16.01 -15.44
N ILE A 101 20.20 16.07 -14.18
CA ILE A 101 21.56 16.51 -13.87
C ILE A 101 22.58 15.56 -14.52
N VAL A 102 22.40 14.25 -14.34
CA VAL A 102 23.29 13.23 -14.92
C VAL A 102 23.29 13.34 -16.45
N PHE A 103 22.12 13.42 -17.08
CA PHE A 103 21.99 13.58 -18.53
C PHE A 103 22.72 14.82 -19.04
N TYR A 104 22.49 15.98 -18.42
CA TYR A 104 23.14 17.24 -18.80
C TYR A 104 24.66 17.20 -18.64
N THR A 105 25.17 16.62 -17.54
CA THR A 105 26.61 16.48 -17.32
C THR A 105 27.28 15.55 -18.35
N MET A 106 26.61 14.46 -18.73
CA MET A 106 27.10 13.51 -19.74
C MET A 106 27.07 14.09 -21.16
N GLU A 107 26.01 14.84 -21.50
CA GLU A 107 25.90 15.55 -22.79
C GLU A 107 26.99 16.62 -22.94
N LYS A 108 27.26 17.38 -21.86
CA LYS A 108 28.32 18.39 -21.84
C LYS A 108 29.72 17.77 -21.98
N TYR A 109 29.97 16.62 -21.37
CA TYR A 109 31.26 15.94 -21.52
C TYR A 109 31.47 15.36 -22.92
N THR A 110 30.44 14.76 -23.52
CA THR A 110 30.53 14.22 -24.89
C THR A 110 30.74 15.31 -25.94
N THR A 111 30.27 16.54 -25.69
CA THR A 111 30.52 17.70 -26.55
C THR A 111 31.92 18.29 -26.38
N ASP A 112 32.49 18.31 -25.17
CA ASP A 112 33.85 18.81 -24.92
C ASP A 112 35.00 17.84 -25.32
N HIS A 113 34.70 16.55 -25.57
CA HIS A 113 35.70 15.51 -25.94
C HIS A 113 35.46 14.90 -27.33
N HIS A 114 35.14 15.73 -28.33
CA HIS A 114 34.86 15.29 -29.69
C HIS A 114 36.11 14.71 -30.41
N ASN A 115 36.23 13.37 -30.45
CA ASN A 115 37.04 12.66 -31.43
C ASN A 115 36.10 12.22 -32.59
N PRO A 116 36.26 12.74 -33.82
CA PRO A 116 35.29 12.57 -34.92
C PRO A 116 35.12 11.12 -35.42
N ASN A 117 35.89 10.15 -34.91
CA ASN A 117 35.87 8.75 -35.35
C ASN A 117 35.22 7.78 -34.34
N HIS A 118 34.73 8.25 -33.19
CA HIS A 118 34.02 7.40 -32.22
C HIS A 118 32.66 7.98 -31.84
N HIS A 119 31.63 7.59 -32.58
CA HIS A 119 30.23 7.73 -32.18
C HIS A 119 29.89 6.71 -31.08
N THR A 120 30.52 6.81 -29.91
CA THR A 120 29.94 6.20 -28.71
C THR A 120 29.03 7.24 -28.08
N SER A 121 27.75 7.21 -28.43
CA SER A 121 26.72 7.82 -27.62
C SER A 121 26.82 7.18 -26.23
N ILE A 122 27.40 7.91 -25.26
CA ILE A 122 27.38 7.53 -23.86
C ILE A 122 25.93 7.74 -23.40
N SER A 123 25.05 6.80 -23.76
CA SER A 123 23.71 6.73 -23.21
C SER A 123 23.83 6.25 -21.76
N ILE A 124 22.97 6.77 -20.89
CA ILE A 124 22.84 6.32 -19.49
C ILE A 124 22.61 4.80 -19.41
N GLU A 125 22.18 4.17 -20.50
CA GLU A 125 22.08 2.71 -20.67
C GLU A 125 23.40 1.94 -20.44
N ASN A 126 24.56 2.59 -20.64
CA ASN A 126 25.88 2.01 -20.36
C ASN A 126 26.43 2.41 -18.98
N THR A 127 25.59 3.00 -18.12
CA THR A 127 25.95 3.41 -16.75
C THR A 127 25.30 2.50 -15.71
N VAL A 128 25.80 2.56 -14.48
CA VAL A 128 25.33 1.78 -13.31
C VAL A 128 23.85 2.04 -12.97
N TRP A 129 23.26 3.09 -13.55
CA TRP A 129 21.90 3.55 -13.28
C TRP A 129 20.82 2.92 -14.18
N LYS A 130 21.19 1.94 -15.00
CA LYS A 130 20.20 1.17 -15.76
C LYS A 130 19.38 0.33 -14.79
N PHE A 131 18.08 0.57 -14.77
CA PHE A 131 17.13 -0.29 -14.06
C PHE A 131 17.06 -1.62 -14.81
N THR A 132 17.72 -2.65 -14.28
CA THR A 132 17.70 -3.98 -14.88
C THR A 132 16.58 -4.84 -14.28
N PRO A 133 15.93 -5.68 -15.09
CA PRO A 133 14.90 -6.59 -14.57
C PRO A 133 15.42 -7.54 -13.49
N GLU A 134 16.69 -7.97 -13.58
CA GLU A 134 17.34 -8.81 -12.58
C GLU A 134 17.49 -8.08 -11.24
N LEU A 135 17.84 -6.79 -11.25
CA LEU A 135 17.92 -5.99 -10.03
C LEU A 135 16.56 -5.92 -9.34
N PHE A 136 15.49 -5.70 -10.12
CA PHE A 136 14.13 -5.65 -9.60
C PHE A 136 13.70 -6.99 -9.02
N ALA A 137 13.73 -8.06 -9.82
CA ALA A 137 13.17 -9.36 -9.46
C ALA A 137 13.94 -10.02 -8.31
N TYR A 138 15.28 -9.99 -8.34
CA TYR A 138 16.08 -10.69 -7.34
C TYR A 138 16.37 -9.85 -6.10
N TYR A 139 16.51 -8.53 -6.20
CA TYR A 139 16.98 -7.74 -5.04
C TYR A 139 15.92 -6.81 -4.45
N LEU A 140 15.13 -6.12 -5.29
CA LEU A 140 14.21 -5.08 -4.81
C LEU A 140 12.84 -5.66 -4.41
N LEU A 141 12.30 -6.58 -5.21
CA LEU A 141 10.97 -7.14 -5.02
C LEU A 141 10.85 -8.11 -3.82
N PRO A 142 11.82 -9.01 -3.55
CA PRO A 142 11.67 -10.01 -2.48
C PRO A 142 11.46 -9.42 -1.07
N PRO A 143 12.18 -8.38 -0.64
CA PRO A 143 11.92 -7.76 0.66
C PRO A 143 10.50 -7.17 0.79
N ILE A 144 9.96 -6.60 -0.29
CA ILE A 144 8.60 -6.00 -0.33
C ILE A 144 7.55 -7.09 -0.13
N ILE A 145 7.65 -8.18 -0.90
CA ILE A 145 6.74 -9.33 -0.79
C ILE A 145 6.81 -9.93 0.62
N LEU A 146 8.02 -10.07 1.17
CA LEU A 146 8.22 -10.73 2.45
C LEU A 146 7.65 -9.90 3.62
N GLU A 147 7.88 -8.59 3.60
CA GLU A 147 7.23 -7.65 4.54
C GLU A 147 5.72 -7.78 4.46
N SER A 148 5.19 -7.79 3.23
CA SER A 148 3.75 -7.86 3.01
C SER A 148 3.17 -9.19 3.51
N ALA A 149 3.84 -10.31 3.22
CA ALA A 149 3.41 -11.64 3.67
C ALA A 149 3.42 -11.75 5.21
N TYR A 150 4.40 -11.17 5.89
CA TYR A 150 4.46 -11.13 7.35
C TYR A 150 3.42 -10.18 7.97
N GLY A 151 3.15 -9.05 7.32
CA GLY A 151 2.10 -8.11 7.73
C GLY A 151 0.68 -8.66 7.55
N LEU A 152 0.49 -9.61 6.63
CA LEU A 152 -0.80 -10.19 6.31
C LEU A 152 -1.32 -11.15 7.37
N TYR A 153 -0.43 -11.92 8.01
CA TYR A 153 -0.85 -12.97 8.91
C TYR A 153 -1.32 -12.41 10.26
N ASN A 154 -2.64 -12.38 10.41
CA ASN A 154 -3.34 -12.27 11.69
C ASN A 154 -4.41 -13.36 11.72
N ARG A 155 -4.80 -13.86 12.90
CA ARG A 155 -5.90 -14.82 13.02
C ARG A 155 -7.23 -14.30 12.42
N THR A 156 -7.40 -12.97 12.40
CA THR A 156 -8.53 -12.29 11.74
C THR A 156 -8.39 -12.23 10.21
N PHE A 157 -7.18 -12.31 9.65
CA PHE A 157 -7.00 -12.30 8.20
C PHE A 157 -7.51 -13.59 7.56
N SER A 158 -7.34 -14.76 8.21
CA SER A 158 -7.83 -16.03 7.66
C SER A 158 -9.35 -16.06 7.48
N GLU A 159 -10.08 -15.22 8.21
CA GLU A 159 -11.53 -15.06 8.07
C GLU A 159 -11.89 -14.32 6.76
N TYR A 160 -11.00 -13.49 6.20
CA TYR A 160 -11.24 -12.71 4.98
C TYR A 160 -10.49 -13.22 3.75
N LEU A 161 -9.76 -14.33 3.88
CA LEU A 161 -8.90 -14.87 2.81
C LEU A 161 -9.70 -15.18 1.54
N GLY A 162 -10.95 -15.65 1.67
CA GLY A 162 -11.81 -15.97 0.54
C GLY A 162 -12.11 -14.74 -0.31
N VAL A 163 -12.61 -13.67 0.31
CA VAL A 163 -12.87 -12.40 -0.37
C VAL A 163 -11.59 -11.81 -0.97
N VAL A 164 -10.48 -11.84 -0.23
CA VAL A 164 -9.17 -11.35 -0.71
C VAL A 164 -8.76 -12.07 -1.99
N LEU A 165 -8.83 -13.41 -2.03
CA LEU A 165 -8.46 -14.18 -3.22
C LEU A 165 -9.39 -13.91 -4.41
N ILE A 166 -10.69 -13.67 -4.19
CA ILE A 166 -11.62 -13.30 -5.26
C ILE A 166 -11.20 -11.97 -5.89
N PHE A 167 -10.92 -10.95 -5.08
CA PHE A 167 -10.46 -9.65 -5.58
C PHE A 167 -9.09 -9.77 -6.28
N SER A 168 -8.15 -10.49 -5.65
CA SER A 168 -6.77 -10.57 -6.12
C SER A 168 -6.59 -11.45 -7.35
N VAL A 169 -7.32 -12.56 -7.47
CA VAL A 169 -7.16 -13.52 -8.56
C VAL A 169 -8.18 -13.28 -9.66
N ILE A 170 -9.46 -13.29 -9.31
CA ILE A 170 -10.53 -13.15 -10.30
C ILE A 170 -10.57 -11.71 -10.80
N GLY A 171 -10.45 -10.73 -9.91
CA GLY A 171 -10.43 -9.31 -10.29
C GLY A 171 -9.29 -8.95 -11.23
N THR A 172 -8.11 -9.52 -11.04
CA THR A 172 -6.94 -9.22 -11.87
C THR A 172 -7.04 -9.89 -13.23
N ILE A 173 -7.43 -11.16 -13.29
CA ILE A 173 -7.70 -11.87 -14.55
C ILE A 173 -8.80 -11.15 -15.35
N CYS A 174 -9.89 -10.75 -14.70
CA CYS A 174 -10.95 -9.99 -15.37
C CYS A 174 -10.46 -8.63 -15.89
N ASN A 175 -9.66 -7.89 -15.11
CA ASN A 175 -9.09 -6.61 -15.54
C ASN A 175 -8.16 -6.80 -16.74
N PHE A 176 -7.33 -7.83 -16.69
CA PHE A 176 -6.41 -8.22 -17.75
C PHE A 176 -7.15 -8.50 -19.07
N LEU A 177 -8.18 -9.33 -19.03
CA LEU A 177 -8.95 -9.64 -20.24
C LEU A 177 -9.71 -8.40 -20.74
N PHE A 178 -10.35 -7.65 -19.83
CA PHE A 178 -11.14 -6.49 -20.20
C PHE A 178 -10.30 -5.40 -20.88
N ILE A 179 -9.17 -4.99 -20.28
CA ILE A 179 -8.31 -3.94 -20.84
C ILE A 179 -7.71 -4.41 -22.17
N GLY A 180 -7.19 -5.64 -22.24
CA GLY A 180 -6.53 -6.17 -23.44
C GLY A 180 -7.45 -6.30 -24.63
N PHE A 181 -8.64 -6.90 -24.44
CA PHE A 181 -9.63 -7.01 -25.52
C PHE A 181 -10.22 -5.65 -25.91
N SER A 182 -10.45 -4.76 -24.94
CA SER A 182 -10.98 -3.41 -25.24
C SER A 182 -10.00 -2.59 -26.07
N LEU A 183 -8.70 -2.64 -25.75
CA LEU A 183 -7.66 -1.97 -26.58
C LEU A 183 -7.61 -2.54 -27.99
N TYR A 184 -7.72 -3.87 -28.13
CA TYR A 184 -7.77 -4.50 -29.45
C TYR A 184 -9.02 -4.10 -30.26
N ILE A 185 -10.18 -3.97 -29.61
CA ILE A 185 -11.41 -3.48 -30.27
C ILE A 185 -11.22 -2.03 -30.73
N ILE A 186 -10.68 -1.15 -29.88
CA ILE A 186 -10.39 0.25 -30.24
C ILE A 186 -9.42 0.33 -31.42
N TYR A 187 -8.44 -0.59 -31.48
CA TYR A 187 -7.52 -0.72 -32.61
C TYR A 187 -8.24 -1.10 -33.90
N GLN A 188 -9.09 -2.12 -33.86
CA GLN A 188 -9.89 -2.54 -35.02
C GLN A 188 -10.84 -1.44 -35.52
N LEU A 189 -11.30 -0.57 -34.62
CA LEU A 189 -12.14 0.59 -34.96
C LEU A 189 -11.34 1.80 -35.47
N ASN A 190 -10.01 1.70 -35.59
CA ASN A 190 -9.09 2.79 -35.96
C ASN A 190 -9.22 4.04 -35.05
N LEU A 191 -9.62 3.85 -33.79
CA LEU A 191 -9.80 4.94 -32.82
C LEU A 191 -8.51 5.29 -32.04
N LEU A 192 -7.43 4.54 -32.29
CA LEU A 192 -6.11 4.77 -31.71
C LEU A 192 -5.37 5.95 -32.35
N GLY A 193 -5.78 6.39 -33.55
CA GLY A 193 -5.11 7.47 -34.28
C GLY A 193 -3.82 7.02 -34.95
N GLU A 194 -3.07 8.00 -35.47
CA GLU A 194 -1.79 7.81 -36.16
C GLU A 194 -0.61 7.96 -35.19
N PRO A 195 0.51 7.22 -35.38
CA PRO A 195 0.74 6.18 -36.39
C PRO A 195 0.09 4.83 -36.01
N ILE A 196 -0.41 4.09 -37.00
CA ILE A 196 -1.06 2.79 -36.77
C ILE A 196 -0.14 1.82 -36.00
N LEU A 197 -0.55 1.48 -34.78
CA LEU A 197 0.16 0.55 -33.91
C LEU A 197 -0.15 -0.90 -34.34
N GLN A 198 0.72 -1.50 -35.17
CA GLN A 198 0.57 -2.86 -35.73
C GLN A 198 0.81 -3.98 -34.70
N LEU A 199 0.28 -3.83 -33.48
CA LEU A 199 0.30 -4.86 -32.46
C LEU A 199 -0.77 -5.92 -32.74
N ASN A 200 -0.39 -7.18 -32.62
CA ASN A 200 -1.34 -8.29 -32.57
C ASN A 200 -2.16 -8.25 -31.28
N ILE A 201 -3.28 -8.97 -31.23
CA ILE A 201 -4.10 -9.11 -30.00
C ILE A 201 -3.27 -9.57 -28.78
N LYS A 202 -2.26 -10.43 -29.04
CA LYS A 202 -1.30 -10.90 -28.04
C LYS A 202 -0.46 -9.77 -27.44
N GLY A 203 -0.13 -8.73 -28.22
CA GLY A 203 0.60 -7.56 -27.76
C GLY A 203 -0.24 -6.65 -26.87
N TYR A 204 -1.52 -6.46 -27.22
CA TYR A 204 -2.47 -5.74 -26.35
C TYR A 204 -2.75 -6.49 -25.04
N LEU A 205 -2.85 -7.82 -25.09
CA LEU A 205 -2.94 -8.65 -23.88
C LEU A 205 -1.65 -8.56 -23.06
N LEU A 206 -0.46 -8.61 -23.67
CA LEU A 206 0.80 -8.44 -22.94
C LEU A 206 0.89 -7.09 -22.20
N PHE A 207 0.50 -6.00 -22.87
CA PHE A 207 0.40 -4.69 -22.22
C PHE A 207 -0.63 -4.71 -21.07
N SER A 208 -1.74 -5.40 -21.27
CA SER A 208 -2.75 -5.56 -20.22
C SER A 208 -2.23 -6.36 -19.03
N SER A 209 -1.43 -7.42 -19.24
CA SER A 209 -0.93 -8.24 -18.13
C SER A 209 -0.04 -7.44 -17.20
N LEU A 210 0.84 -6.58 -17.73
CA LEU A 210 1.72 -5.76 -16.89
C LEU A 210 0.99 -4.60 -16.20
N ILE A 211 0.01 -3.95 -16.86
CA ILE A 211 -0.61 -2.74 -16.31
C ILE A 211 -1.61 -3.05 -15.21
N VAL A 212 -2.08 -4.30 -15.08
CA VAL A 212 -3.07 -4.71 -14.07
C VAL A 212 -2.51 -4.79 -12.65
N ALA A 213 -1.19 -4.79 -12.46
CA ALA A 213 -0.58 -4.63 -11.14
C ALA A 213 -1.09 -3.34 -10.46
N VAL A 214 -1.41 -3.45 -9.17
CA VAL A 214 -2.02 -2.38 -8.36
C VAL A 214 -1.20 -2.18 -7.10
N ASP A 215 -0.91 -0.93 -6.79
CA ASP A 215 -0.18 -0.46 -5.63
C ASP A 215 -1.06 0.46 -4.76
N PRO A 216 -1.47 0.03 -3.55
CA PRO A 216 -2.34 0.79 -2.67
C PRO A 216 -1.57 1.58 -1.61
N VAL A 217 -0.25 1.77 -1.73
CA VAL A 217 0.60 2.39 -0.69
C VAL A 217 0.01 3.71 -0.17
N ALA A 218 -0.45 4.60 -1.05
CA ALA A 218 -1.03 5.88 -0.64
C ALA A 218 -2.33 5.71 0.18
N VAL A 219 -3.15 4.71 -0.14
CA VAL A 219 -4.44 4.45 0.51
C VAL A 219 -4.22 3.77 1.85
N LEU A 220 -3.31 2.79 1.90
CA LEU A 220 -2.93 2.09 3.12
C LEU A 220 -2.36 3.05 4.17
N ALA A 221 -1.53 4.02 3.75
CA ALA A 221 -1.02 5.05 4.65
C ALA A 221 -2.15 5.88 5.28
N ILE A 222 -3.13 6.31 4.48
CA ILE A 222 -4.30 7.06 4.97
C ILE A 222 -5.18 6.20 5.87
N PHE A 223 -5.27 4.89 5.59
CA PHE A 223 -6.08 3.97 6.36
C PHE A 223 -5.58 3.80 7.80
N GLN A 224 -4.26 3.72 7.95
CA GLN A 224 -3.60 3.68 9.25
C GLN A 224 -3.85 4.96 10.06
N ASP A 225 -3.93 6.13 9.39
CA ASP A 225 -4.21 7.42 10.03
C ASP A 225 -5.67 7.54 10.53
N ILE A 226 -6.63 7.07 9.73
CA ILE A 226 -8.06 7.30 9.97
C ILE A 226 -8.70 6.16 10.78
N GLY A 227 -8.04 5.00 10.90
CA GLY A 227 -8.55 3.84 11.64
C GLY A 227 -9.76 3.22 10.94
N VAL A 228 -9.56 2.72 9.72
CA VAL A 228 -10.61 2.11 8.89
C VAL A 228 -11.02 0.75 9.45
N GLU A 229 -12.19 0.28 9.02
CA GLU A 229 -12.61 -1.10 9.23
C GLU A 229 -11.55 -2.09 8.76
N LEU A 230 -11.28 -3.11 9.59
CA LEU A 230 -10.21 -4.08 9.39
C LEU A 230 -10.42 -4.90 8.11
N SER A 231 -11.67 -5.18 7.74
CA SER A 231 -12.07 -5.91 6.54
C SER A 231 -11.54 -5.22 5.27
N LEU A 232 -11.78 -3.91 5.13
CA LEU A 232 -11.32 -3.14 3.97
C LEU A 232 -9.79 -3.05 3.89
N TYR A 233 -9.12 -2.94 5.03
CA TYR A 233 -7.67 -2.94 5.09
C TYR A 233 -7.08 -4.24 4.53
N TYR A 234 -7.58 -5.40 4.98
CA TYR A 234 -7.09 -6.69 4.51
C TYR A 234 -7.45 -6.96 3.05
N ILE A 235 -8.62 -6.51 2.56
CA ILE A 235 -8.99 -6.63 1.15
C ILE A 235 -8.01 -5.85 0.27
N VAL A 236 -7.77 -4.57 0.56
CA VAL A 236 -6.85 -3.72 -0.23
C VAL A 236 -5.43 -4.25 -0.20
N PHE A 237 -4.94 -4.60 0.99
CA PHE A 237 -3.57 -5.07 1.19
C PHE A 237 -3.35 -6.46 0.57
N GLY A 238 -4.30 -7.37 0.72
CA GLY A 238 -4.23 -8.69 0.11
C GLY A 238 -4.33 -8.61 -1.41
N GLU A 239 -5.21 -7.74 -1.93
CA GLU A 239 -5.31 -7.46 -3.36
C GLU A 239 -3.96 -7.08 -3.94
N SER A 240 -3.24 -6.12 -3.34
CA SER A 240 -1.95 -5.69 -3.88
C SER A 240 -0.89 -6.79 -3.82
N LEU A 241 -0.80 -7.50 -2.70
CA LEU A 241 0.21 -8.55 -2.53
C LEU A 241 0.03 -9.69 -3.55
N PHE A 242 -1.19 -10.22 -3.67
CA PHE A 242 -1.44 -11.36 -4.56
C PHE A 242 -1.56 -10.92 -6.03
N ASN A 243 -2.06 -9.72 -6.32
CA ASN A 243 -2.13 -9.19 -7.69
C ASN A 243 -0.74 -9.07 -8.32
N ASP A 244 0.25 -8.56 -7.59
CA ASP A 244 1.62 -8.44 -8.12
C ASP A 244 2.17 -9.79 -8.56
N ALA A 245 1.97 -10.82 -7.75
CA ALA A 245 2.38 -12.19 -8.05
C ALA A 245 1.69 -12.73 -9.32
N ILE A 246 0.39 -12.50 -9.44
CA ILE A 246 -0.45 -12.99 -10.55
C ILE A 246 -0.13 -12.25 -11.85
N THR A 247 0.09 -10.94 -11.77
CA THR A 247 0.47 -10.08 -12.89
C THR A 247 1.79 -10.53 -13.50
N ILE A 248 2.78 -10.86 -12.67
CA ILE A 248 4.09 -11.35 -13.14
C ILE A 248 3.93 -12.69 -13.88
N VAL A 249 3.18 -13.64 -13.31
CA VAL A 249 2.89 -14.94 -13.97
C VAL A 249 2.13 -14.74 -15.29
N LEU A 250 1.14 -13.85 -15.32
CA LEU A 250 0.40 -13.54 -16.55
C LEU A 250 1.32 -12.94 -17.62
N ASN A 251 2.22 -12.04 -17.22
CA ASN A 251 3.16 -11.40 -18.13
C ASN A 251 4.13 -12.42 -18.76
N ASP A 252 4.68 -13.35 -17.97
CA ASP A 252 5.57 -14.39 -18.47
C ASP A 252 4.88 -15.32 -19.49
N ILE A 253 3.64 -15.71 -19.21
CA ILE A 253 2.81 -16.49 -20.15
C ILE A 253 2.57 -15.69 -21.43
N MET A 254 2.27 -14.39 -21.31
CA MET A 254 2.02 -13.52 -22.46
C MET A 254 3.27 -13.26 -23.30
N ILE A 255 4.47 -13.21 -22.69
CA ILE A 255 5.74 -13.15 -23.42
C ILE A 255 5.89 -14.41 -24.28
N VAL A 256 5.72 -15.60 -23.70
CA VAL A 256 5.82 -16.87 -24.44
C VAL A 256 4.79 -16.95 -25.57
N PHE A 257 3.57 -16.46 -25.34
CA PHE A 257 2.54 -16.40 -26.37
C PHE A 257 2.89 -15.44 -27.51
N ASN A 258 3.54 -14.31 -27.23
CA ASN A 258 3.96 -13.37 -28.27
C ASN A 258 5.10 -13.94 -29.12
N SER A 259 6.06 -14.66 -28.50
CA SER A 259 7.19 -15.28 -29.19
C SER A 259 6.78 -16.37 -30.20
N ASN A 260 5.63 -17.02 -30.02
CA ASN A 260 5.15 -18.07 -30.92
C ASN A 260 4.25 -17.48 -32.02
N GLU A 261 4.63 -17.62 -33.29
CA GLU A 261 3.88 -17.01 -34.42
C GLU A 261 2.44 -17.52 -34.55
N GLN A 262 2.22 -18.83 -34.45
CA GLN A 262 0.90 -19.46 -34.52
C GLN A 262 0.56 -20.12 -33.19
N LEU A 263 -0.52 -19.63 -32.55
CA LEU A 263 -1.08 -20.25 -31.36
C LEU A 263 -2.16 -21.27 -31.75
N THR A 264 -1.88 -22.54 -31.51
CA THR A 264 -2.91 -23.59 -31.60
C THR A 264 -3.84 -23.50 -30.40
N THR A 265 -5.12 -23.86 -30.55
CA THR A 265 -6.09 -23.94 -29.43
C THR A 265 -5.57 -24.76 -28.25
N LEU A 266 -4.81 -25.83 -28.54
CA LEU A 266 -4.13 -26.66 -27.55
C LEU A 266 -3.07 -25.86 -26.76
N GLN A 267 -2.32 -24.95 -27.37
CA GLN A 267 -1.32 -24.13 -26.68
C GLN A 267 -1.96 -23.10 -25.75
N ILE A 268 -3.12 -22.54 -26.15
CA ILE A 268 -3.89 -21.65 -25.28
C ILE A 268 -4.38 -22.41 -24.04
N PHE A 269 -4.88 -23.63 -24.23
CA PHE A 269 -5.29 -24.49 -23.13
C PHE A 269 -4.12 -24.88 -22.22
N ILE A 270 -2.94 -25.19 -22.80
CA ILE A 270 -1.71 -25.42 -22.02
C ILE A 270 -1.33 -24.17 -21.23
N GLY A 271 -1.38 -22.97 -21.80
CA GLY A 271 -1.06 -21.75 -21.05
C GLY A 271 -2.04 -21.49 -19.90
N PHE A 272 -3.33 -21.80 -20.08
CA PHE A 272 -4.30 -21.75 -18.99
C PHE A 272 -3.97 -22.74 -17.87
N ILE A 273 -3.64 -24.00 -18.20
CA ILE A 273 -3.20 -24.99 -17.20
C ILE A 273 -1.87 -24.59 -16.56
N SER A 274 -0.97 -24.01 -17.34
CA SER A 274 0.34 -23.53 -16.90
C SER A 274 0.19 -22.45 -15.85
N PHE A 275 -0.74 -21.51 -16.00
CA PHE A 275 -1.04 -20.51 -14.98
C PHE A 275 -1.32 -21.14 -13.60
N PHE A 276 -2.21 -22.14 -13.54
CA PHE A 276 -2.51 -22.82 -12.27
C PHE A 276 -1.34 -23.67 -11.77
N THR A 277 -0.61 -24.33 -12.68
CA THR A 277 0.51 -25.20 -12.31
C THR A 277 1.69 -24.39 -11.76
N VAL A 278 2.04 -23.27 -12.40
CA VAL A 278 3.08 -22.34 -11.96
C VAL A 278 2.71 -21.68 -10.64
N SER A 279 1.43 -21.31 -10.46
CA SER A 279 0.94 -20.67 -9.23
C SER A 279 0.86 -21.64 -8.05
N PHE A 280 0.16 -22.77 -8.20
CA PHE A 280 0.04 -23.76 -7.13
C PHE A 280 1.36 -24.50 -6.85
N GLY A 281 2.17 -24.73 -7.89
CA GLY A 281 3.51 -25.28 -7.74
C GLY A 281 4.41 -24.36 -6.92
N GLY A 282 4.43 -23.06 -7.24
CA GLY A 282 5.13 -22.05 -6.45
C GLY A 282 4.66 -22.07 -4.99
N LEU A 283 3.34 -22.01 -4.76
CA LEU A 283 2.76 -22.08 -3.42
C LEU A 283 3.18 -23.35 -2.66
N PHE A 284 3.21 -24.51 -3.33
CA PHE A 284 3.61 -25.78 -2.74
C PHE A 284 5.06 -25.77 -2.26
N ILE A 285 5.99 -25.26 -3.07
CA ILE A 285 7.40 -25.09 -2.68
C ILE A 285 7.49 -24.16 -1.46
N GLY A 286 6.76 -23.04 -1.51
CA GLY A 286 6.69 -22.07 -0.41
C GLY A 286 6.25 -22.71 0.89
N VAL A 287 5.18 -23.50 0.87
CA VAL A 287 4.68 -24.23 2.04
C VAL A 287 5.71 -25.23 2.57
N ILE A 288 6.40 -25.99 1.70
CA ILE A 288 7.45 -26.93 2.13
C ILE A 288 8.56 -26.19 2.89
N PHE A 289 9.09 -25.11 2.33
CA PHE A 289 10.14 -24.34 2.97
C PHE A 289 9.66 -23.58 4.21
N GLY A 290 8.40 -23.16 4.24
CA GLY A 290 7.74 -22.62 5.42
C GLY A 290 7.70 -23.64 6.56
N ILE A 291 7.26 -24.87 6.28
CA ILE A 291 7.24 -25.97 7.26
C ILE A 291 8.67 -26.31 7.72
N MET A 292 9.63 -26.40 6.80
CA MET A 292 11.05 -26.60 7.13
C MET A 292 11.57 -25.51 8.07
N THR A 293 11.23 -24.24 7.79
CA THR A 293 11.57 -23.12 8.68
C THR A 293 10.97 -23.30 10.07
N CYS A 294 9.71 -23.72 10.16
CA CYS A 294 9.04 -23.98 11.44
C CYS A 294 9.74 -25.09 12.22
N LEU A 295 10.19 -26.15 11.55
CA LEU A 295 10.93 -27.25 12.20
C LEU A 295 12.29 -26.80 12.71
N ILE A 296 13.04 -26.04 11.90
CA ILE A 296 14.38 -25.55 12.26
C ILE A 296 14.29 -24.54 13.41
N THR A 297 13.29 -23.65 13.40
CA THR A 297 13.10 -22.62 14.43
C THR A 297 12.70 -23.17 15.79
N ARG A 298 12.32 -24.45 15.91
CA ARG A 298 12.17 -25.13 17.22
C ARG A 298 13.49 -25.22 17.97
N ILE A 299 14.62 -25.20 17.26
CA ILE A 299 15.95 -25.12 17.86
C ILE A 299 16.19 -23.65 18.20
N HIS A 300 16.05 -23.31 19.48
CA HIS A 300 16.30 -21.95 19.96
C HIS A 300 17.76 -21.55 19.69
N SER A 301 17.94 -20.55 18.83
CA SER A 301 19.24 -19.98 18.51
C SER A 301 19.12 -18.47 18.32
N HIS A 302 20.22 -17.73 18.52
CA HIS A 302 20.24 -16.29 18.22
C HIS A 302 20.12 -16.01 16.70
N LEU A 303 20.30 -17.03 15.86
CA LEU A 303 20.25 -16.93 14.40
C LEU A 303 18.84 -17.10 13.82
N SER A 304 17.80 -17.30 14.65
CA SER A 304 16.44 -17.60 14.17
C SER A 304 15.89 -16.57 13.18
N VAL A 305 16.17 -15.27 13.37
CA VAL A 305 15.75 -14.21 12.43
C VAL A 305 16.40 -14.40 11.05
N PHE A 306 17.71 -14.63 11.03
CA PHE A 306 18.45 -14.86 9.79
C PHE A 306 17.96 -16.12 9.08
N THR A 307 17.74 -17.21 9.81
CA THR A 307 17.23 -18.47 9.25
C THR A 307 15.87 -18.30 8.58
N ILE A 308 14.95 -17.54 9.19
CA ILE A 308 13.62 -17.27 8.64
C ILE A 308 13.72 -16.52 7.30
N LEU A 309 14.51 -15.44 7.27
CA LEU A 309 14.74 -14.65 6.06
C LEU A 309 15.41 -15.46 4.96
N LEU A 310 16.46 -16.21 5.31
CA LEU A 310 17.22 -17.03 4.38
C LEU A 310 16.34 -18.09 3.71
N LEU A 311 15.51 -18.80 4.48
CA LEU A 311 14.64 -19.85 3.93
C LEU A 311 13.50 -19.29 3.08
N ALA A 312 12.98 -18.10 3.40
CA ALA A 312 12.00 -17.42 2.56
C ALA A 312 12.61 -16.99 1.21
N TYR A 313 13.83 -16.44 1.23
CA TYR A 313 14.54 -16.09 0.00
C TYR A 313 14.96 -17.34 -0.79
N PHE A 314 15.38 -18.40 -0.11
CA PHE A 314 15.74 -19.66 -0.75
C PHE A 314 14.53 -20.32 -1.42
N SER A 315 13.34 -20.28 -0.81
CA SER A 315 12.11 -20.80 -1.43
C SER A 315 11.73 -20.06 -2.72
N TYR A 316 12.02 -18.76 -2.78
CA TYR A 316 11.83 -17.94 -3.98
C TYR A 316 12.74 -18.40 -5.11
N ILE A 317 14.06 -18.48 -4.87
CA ILE A 317 15.04 -18.90 -5.88
C ILE A 317 14.79 -20.34 -6.36
N ILE A 318 14.49 -21.27 -5.46
CA ILE A 318 14.24 -22.68 -5.84
C ILE A 318 12.98 -22.83 -6.71
N ALA A 319 11.93 -22.08 -6.42
CA ALA A 319 10.73 -22.09 -7.24
C ALA A 319 11.01 -21.52 -8.65
N ASP A 320 11.74 -20.41 -8.74
CA ASP A 320 12.18 -19.85 -10.03
C ASP A 320 13.09 -20.84 -10.79
N CYS A 321 13.99 -21.57 -10.10
CA CYS A 321 14.83 -22.62 -10.72
C CYS A 321 14.02 -23.76 -11.36
N ILE A 322 12.84 -24.07 -10.83
CA ILE A 322 11.94 -25.11 -11.35
C ILE A 322 11.03 -24.57 -12.47
N GLY A 323 11.02 -23.24 -12.69
CA GLY A 323 10.11 -22.58 -13.62
C GLY A 323 8.70 -22.41 -13.06
N TRP A 324 8.55 -22.44 -11.73
CA TRP A 324 7.32 -22.09 -11.03
C TRP A 324 7.42 -20.68 -10.42
N SER A 325 6.33 -20.11 -9.93
CA SER A 325 6.35 -18.73 -9.44
C SER A 325 7.12 -18.64 -8.11
N GLY A 326 8.34 -18.09 -8.15
CA GLY A 326 9.12 -17.76 -6.97
C GLY A 326 8.38 -16.84 -6.02
N ILE A 327 7.68 -15.84 -6.55
CA ILE A 327 6.96 -14.84 -5.76
C ILE A 327 5.85 -15.49 -4.93
N ILE A 328 5.04 -16.34 -5.56
CA ILE A 328 3.98 -17.07 -4.85
C ILE A 328 4.58 -18.06 -3.84
N SER A 329 5.73 -18.67 -4.15
CA SER A 329 6.50 -19.47 -3.20
C SER A 329 6.93 -18.65 -1.97
N MET A 330 7.45 -17.44 -2.16
CA MET A 330 7.82 -16.55 -1.06
C MET A 330 6.62 -16.15 -0.21
N ILE A 331 5.48 -15.82 -0.82
CA ILE A 331 4.23 -15.50 -0.10
C ILE A 331 3.79 -16.70 0.72
N GLY A 332 3.74 -17.90 0.13
CA GLY A 332 3.38 -19.14 0.83
C GLY A 332 4.30 -19.45 2.01
N CYS A 333 5.62 -19.32 1.80
CA CYS A 333 6.62 -19.49 2.85
C CYS A 333 6.42 -18.48 3.97
N GLY A 334 6.27 -17.19 3.64
CA GLY A 334 6.07 -16.10 4.58
C GLY A 334 4.81 -16.26 5.42
N LEU A 335 3.70 -16.66 4.81
CA LEU A 335 2.44 -16.93 5.51
C LEU A 335 2.56 -18.08 6.52
N ILE A 336 3.20 -19.20 6.15
CA ILE A 336 3.43 -20.33 7.05
C ILE A 336 4.40 -19.95 8.19
N GLN A 337 5.45 -19.20 7.88
CA GLN A 337 6.40 -18.70 8.87
C GLN A 337 5.71 -17.77 9.87
N ALA A 338 4.88 -16.84 9.41
CA ALA A 338 4.13 -15.96 10.29
C ALA A 338 3.10 -16.73 11.14
N ALA A 339 2.51 -17.77 10.56
CA ALA A 339 1.55 -18.64 11.26
C ALA A 339 2.16 -19.45 12.39
N TYR A 340 3.31 -20.05 12.16
CA TYR A 340 3.85 -21.07 13.07
C TYR A 340 5.26 -20.74 13.56
N ALA A 341 6.17 -20.30 12.68
CA ALA A 341 7.55 -20.02 13.08
C ALA A 341 7.65 -18.84 14.06
N PHE A 342 6.79 -17.82 13.95
CA PHE A 342 6.78 -16.67 14.88
C PHE A 342 6.45 -17.08 16.31
N HIS A 343 5.66 -18.15 16.51
CA HIS A 343 5.35 -18.70 17.82
C HIS A 343 6.50 -19.53 18.42
N ASN A 344 7.43 -20.01 17.58
CA ASN A 344 8.60 -20.77 18.02
C ASN A 344 9.75 -19.86 18.50
N ILE A 345 9.73 -18.58 18.12
CA ILE A 345 10.80 -17.63 18.45
C ILE A 345 10.33 -16.63 19.52
N GLY A 346 11.26 -16.12 20.33
CA GLY A 346 10.92 -15.13 21.35
C GLY A 346 10.43 -13.82 20.75
N GLU A 347 9.53 -13.11 21.44
CA GLU A 347 8.90 -11.86 20.95
C GLU A 347 9.91 -10.79 20.50
N LYS A 348 11.07 -10.71 21.18
CA LYS A 348 12.16 -9.79 20.80
C LYS A 348 12.65 -10.05 19.37
N TYR A 349 12.78 -11.33 18.99
CA TYR A 349 13.22 -11.72 17.65
C TYR A 349 12.13 -11.50 16.60
N VAL A 350 10.85 -11.76 16.93
CA VAL A 350 9.72 -11.44 16.04
C VAL A 350 9.69 -9.94 15.73
N LYS A 351 9.77 -9.10 16.77
CA LYS A 351 9.82 -7.63 16.61
C LYS A 351 11.02 -7.20 15.77
N SER A 352 12.18 -7.83 15.97
CA SER A 352 13.39 -7.54 15.20
C SER A 352 13.23 -7.95 13.73
N LEU A 353 12.65 -9.12 13.47
CA LEU A 353 12.37 -9.62 12.12
C LEU A 353 11.44 -8.66 11.36
N LEU A 354 10.29 -8.33 11.96
CA LEU A 354 9.31 -7.42 11.37
C LEU A 354 9.89 -6.03 11.10
N LEU A 355 10.72 -5.52 12.02
CA LEU A 355 11.40 -4.24 11.83
C LEU A 355 12.40 -4.31 10.67
N ILE A 356 13.24 -5.35 10.60
CA ILE A 356 14.23 -5.52 9.54
C ILE A 356 13.53 -5.62 8.18
N THR A 357 12.53 -6.48 8.04
CA THR A 357 11.79 -6.66 6.78
C THR A 357 11.11 -5.38 6.33
N ARG A 358 10.50 -4.66 7.28
CA ARG A 358 9.89 -3.36 7.02
C ARG A 358 10.89 -2.33 6.52
N MET A 359 12.03 -2.19 7.19
CA MET A 359 13.08 -1.26 6.76
C MET A 359 13.63 -1.61 5.38
N LEU A 360 13.82 -2.91 5.08
CA LEU A 360 14.26 -3.34 3.75
C LEU A 360 13.21 -3.06 2.68
N ALA A 361 11.93 -3.36 2.92
CA ALA A 361 10.85 -3.07 1.98
C ALA A 361 10.73 -1.56 1.71
N GLU A 362 10.74 -0.72 2.74
CA GLU A 362 10.67 0.74 2.60
C GLU A 362 11.85 1.30 1.79
N VAL A 363 13.06 0.74 1.96
CA VAL A 363 14.22 1.12 1.15
C VAL A 363 14.07 0.63 -0.29
N SER A 364 13.67 -0.63 -0.51
CA SER A 364 13.46 -1.19 -1.84
C SER A 364 12.42 -0.41 -2.65
N GLU A 365 11.26 -0.10 -2.06
CA GLU A 365 10.23 0.75 -2.70
C GLU A 365 10.79 2.12 -3.06
N GLY A 366 11.54 2.73 -2.15
CA GLY A 366 12.13 4.04 -2.39
C GLY A 366 13.12 4.02 -3.56
N VAL A 367 13.91 2.94 -3.66
CA VAL A 367 14.86 2.74 -4.76
C VAL A 367 14.10 2.60 -6.08
N ILE A 368 13.00 1.84 -6.11
CA ILE A 368 12.21 1.68 -7.33
C ILE A 368 11.59 3.01 -7.79
N PHE A 369 11.00 3.80 -6.89
CA PHE A 369 10.42 5.11 -7.25
C PHE A 369 11.47 6.11 -7.74
N LEU A 370 12.67 6.07 -7.19
CA LEU A 370 13.77 6.91 -7.65
C LEU A 370 14.23 6.47 -9.05
N PHE A 371 14.42 5.17 -9.30
CA PHE A 371 14.75 4.65 -10.62
C PHE A 371 13.67 4.98 -11.65
N LEU A 372 12.38 4.86 -11.30
CA LEU A 372 11.27 5.29 -12.13
C LEU A 372 11.45 6.74 -12.62
N GLY A 373 11.80 7.67 -11.71
CA GLY A 373 12.07 9.05 -12.07
C GLY A 373 13.27 9.24 -13.01
N ILE A 374 14.36 8.49 -12.80
CA ILE A 374 15.53 8.52 -13.70
C ILE A 374 15.16 8.04 -15.10
N GLN A 375 14.34 6.98 -15.19
CA GLN A 375 13.96 6.36 -16.46
C GLN A 375 13.07 7.26 -17.31
N VAL A 376 12.32 8.20 -16.71
CA VAL A 376 11.58 9.24 -17.46
C VAL A 376 12.51 10.09 -18.34
N ILE A 377 13.75 10.33 -17.90
CA ILE A 377 14.74 11.11 -18.66
C ILE A 377 15.65 10.21 -19.50
N SER A 378 16.04 9.06 -18.95
CA SER A 378 17.02 8.18 -19.57
C SER A 378 16.48 7.32 -20.70
N TYR A 379 15.19 6.95 -20.67
CA TYR A 379 14.61 6.02 -21.62
C TYR A 379 14.20 6.74 -22.90
N LYS A 380 14.34 6.08 -24.06
CA LYS A 380 13.85 6.63 -25.33
C LYS A 380 12.32 6.54 -25.37
N LEU A 381 11.66 7.64 -25.00
CA LEU A 381 10.20 7.72 -24.99
C LEU A 381 9.64 7.88 -26.41
N GLU A 382 8.73 7.00 -26.80
CA GLU A 382 7.99 7.06 -28.06
C GLU A 382 6.53 7.39 -27.75
N TRP A 383 6.05 8.54 -28.22
CA TRP A 383 4.74 9.06 -27.84
C TRP A 383 3.65 8.64 -28.82
N HIS A 384 2.64 7.94 -28.32
CA HIS A 384 1.45 7.57 -29.10
C HIS A 384 0.17 7.96 -28.35
N THR A 385 -0.38 9.13 -28.69
CA THR A 385 -1.48 9.78 -27.94
C THR A 385 -2.70 8.89 -27.72
N GLY A 386 -3.23 8.22 -28.76
CA GLY A 386 -4.45 7.44 -28.59
C GLY A 386 -4.26 6.21 -27.72
N PHE A 387 -3.14 5.50 -27.88
CA PHE A 387 -2.80 4.34 -27.05
C PHE A 387 -2.66 4.72 -25.58
N ILE A 388 -1.98 5.83 -25.30
CA ILE A 388 -1.81 6.33 -23.93
C ILE A 388 -3.15 6.71 -23.29
N LEU A 389 -3.96 7.54 -23.97
CA LEU A 389 -5.22 8.04 -23.42
C LEU A 389 -6.27 6.93 -23.28
N TRP A 390 -6.43 6.07 -24.28
CA TRP A 390 -7.36 4.94 -24.19
C TRP A 390 -6.92 3.94 -23.13
N SER A 391 -5.62 3.66 -22.99
CA SER A 391 -5.13 2.78 -21.92
C SER A 391 -5.43 3.34 -20.54
N LEU A 392 -5.24 4.65 -20.33
CA LEU A 392 -5.58 5.30 -19.07
C LEU A 392 -7.09 5.21 -18.77
N ILE A 393 -7.94 5.58 -19.74
CA ILE A 393 -9.40 5.53 -19.58
C ILE A 393 -9.86 4.10 -19.29
N LEU A 394 -9.38 3.11 -20.05
CA LEU A 394 -9.73 1.71 -19.86
C LEU A 394 -9.24 1.17 -18.52
N CYS A 395 -8.08 1.59 -18.02
CA CYS A 395 -7.63 1.22 -16.68
C CYS A 395 -8.59 1.70 -15.58
N LEU A 396 -9.06 2.95 -15.67
CA LEU A 396 -10.01 3.52 -14.70
C LEU A 396 -11.40 2.87 -14.83
N LEU A 397 -11.84 2.64 -16.06
CA LEU A 397 -13.14 2.04 -16.36
C LEU A 397 -13.20 0.57 -15.95
N SER A 398 -12.17 -0.22 -16.30
CA SER A 398 -12.11 -1.64 -15.95
C SER A 398 -12.15 -1.82 -14.45
N ARG A 399 -11.36 -1.02 -13.71
CA ARG A 399 -11.33 -1.03 -12.26
C ARG A 399 -12.70 -0.75 -11.67
N THR A 400 -13.38 0.27 -12.18
CA THR A 400 -14.74 0.64 -11.75
C THR A 400 -15.71 -0.52 -11.96
N ILE A 401 -15.79 -1.04 -13.19
CA ILE A 401 -16.74 -2.10 -13.56
C ILE A 401 -16.47 -3.38 -12.76
N ILE A 402 -15.21 -3.81 -12.68
CA ILE A 402 -14.86 -5.10 -12.08
C ILE A 402 -15.00 -5.07 -10.57
N VAL A 403 -14.63 -3.96 -9.91
CA VAL A 403 -14.87 -3.82 -8.47
C VAL A 403 -16.37 -3.82 -8.17
N PHE A 404 -17.21 -3.14 -8.96
CA PHE A 404 -18.66 -3.20 -8.76
C PHE A 404 -19.24 -4.60 -8.98
N ILE A 405 -18.79 -5.32 -10.01
CA ILE A 405 -19.25 -6.70 -10.28
C ILE A 405 -18.84 -7.64 -9.14
N ILE A 406 -17.57 -7.60 -8.73
CA ILE A 406 -17.07 -8.48 -7.66
C ILE A 406 -17.74 -8.16 -6.34
N THR A 407 -17.88 -6.88 -5.99
CA THR A 407 -18.55 -6.47 -4.74
C THR A 407 -20.01 -6.85 -4.73
N ALA A 408 -20.72 -6.77 -5.87
CA ALA A 408 -22.09 -7.26 -5.99
C ALA A 408 -22.19 -8.77 -5.74
N ILE A 409 -21.25 -9.56 -6.29
CA ILE A 409 -21.19 -11.01 -6.06
C ILE A 409 -20.89 -11.32 -4.59
N VAL A 410 -19.88 -10.67 -4.00
CA VAL A 410 -19.48 -10.87 -2.61
C VAL A 410 -20.62 -10.50 -1.64
N ASN A 411 -21.28 -9.37 -1.85
CA ASN A 411 -22.40 -8.91 -1.04
C ASN A 411 -23.65 -9.80 -1.21
N TYR A 412 -23.87 -10.37 -2.39
CA TYR A 412 -24.99 -11.29 -2.62
C TYR A 412 -24.77 -12.63 -1.93
N VAL A 413 -23.56 -13.20 -2.05
CA VAL A 413 -23.21 -14.50 -1.46
C VAL A 413 -22.92 -14.38 0.04
N ASN A 414 -22.73 -13.15 0.56
CA ASN A 414 -22.30 -12.87 1.94
C ASN A 414 -21.05 -13.67 2.34
N ILE A 415 -20.03 -13.65 1.47
CA ILE A 415 -18.77 -14.36 1.71
C ILE A 415 -18.09 -13.75 2.93
N ASP A 416 -17.64 -14.58 3.86
CA ASP A 416 -16.90 -14.20 5.06
C ASP A 416 -17.66 -13.20 5.97
N GLU A 417 -19.00 -13.17 5.90
CA GLU A 417 -19.88 -12.20 6.58
C GLU A 417 -19.53 -10.72 6.28
N THR A 418 -18.81 -10.48 5.19
CA THR A 418 -18.42 -9.12 4.77
C THR A 418 -19.53 -8.44 3.99
N LYS A 419 -19.77 -7.16 4.29
CA LYS A 419 -20.65 -6.30 3.50
C LYS A 419 -19.90 -5.04 3.11
N ILE A 420 -19.62 -4.92 1.81
CA ILE A 420 -18.87 -3.78 1.27
C ILE A 420 -19.87 -2.70 0.83
N THR A 421 -19.92 -1.62 1.59
CA THR A 421 -20.75 -0.43 1.32
C THR A 421 -20.26 0.35 0.10
N ILE A 422 -21.10 1.19 -0.50
CA ILE A 422 -20.75 1.94 -1.72
C ILE A 422 -19.56 2.87 -1.48
N GLU A 423 -19.47 3.47 -0.29
CA GLU A 423 -18.35 4.33 0.11
C GLU A 423 -17.04 3.53 0.13
N GLN A 424 -17.08 2.30 0.64
CA GLN A 424 -15.93 1.40 0.61
C GLN A 424 -15.57 0.97 -0.81
N GLN A 425 -16.57 0.72 -1.68
CA GLN A 425 -16.35 0.41 -3.10
C GLN A 425 -15.65 1.56 -3.83
N ILE A 426 -16.06 2.80 -3.59
CA ILE A 426 -15.40 3.99 -4.18
C ILE A 426 -13.93 4.05 -3.73
N ILE A 427 -13.66 3.75 -2.46
CA ILE A 427 -12.28 3.73 -1.97
C ILE A 427 -11.47 2.59 -2.61
N LEU A 428 -12.05 1.39 -2.79
CA LEU A 428 -11.39 0.28 -3.51
C LEU A 428 -11.07 0.63 -4.97
N ILE A 429 -11.98 1.33 -5.64
CA ILE A 429 -11.78 1.80 -7.03
C ILE A 429 -10.66 2.83 -7.07
N TYR A 430 -10.74 3.85 -6.20
CA TYR A 430 -9.78 4.96 -6.19
C TYR A 430 -8.39 4.54 -5.74
N GLY A 431 -8.32 3.56 -4.84
CA GLY A 431 -7.07 3.09 -4.27
C GLY A 431 -6.25 2.18 -5.16
N GLY A 432 -6.74 1.87 -6.36
CA GLY A 432 -6.06 1.04 -7.33
C GLY A 432 -4.97 1.79 -8.12
N LEU A 433 -3.98 2.40 -7.45
CA LEU A 433 -2.92 3.14 -8.15
C LEU A 433 -2.02 2.15 -8.91
N ARG A 434 -1.45 2.57 -10.05
CA ARG A 434 -0.45 1.75 -10.75
C ARG A 434 0.92 2.01 -10.16
N GLY A 435 1.71 0.95 -9.96
CA GLY A 435 2.96 1.01 -9.21
C GLY A 435 4.20 0.52 -9.94
N ALA A 436 5.25 0.34 -9.14
CA ALA A 436 6.58 -0.14 -9.51
C ALA A 436 6.60 -1.40 -10.38
N VAL A 437 5.77 -2.39 -10.06
CA VAL A 437 5.77 -3.70 -10.71
C VAL A 437 5.40 -3.60 -12.19
N ALA A 438 4.39 -2.80 -12.53
CA ALA A 438 3.96 -2.59 -13.92
C ALA A 438 5.10 -2.03 -14.80
N PHE A 439 5.87 -1.09 -14.25
CA PHE A 439 7.03 -0.53 -14.95
C PHE A 439 8.12 -1.58 -15.13
N ALA A 440 8.47 -2.32 -14.08
CA ALA A 440 9.52 -3.32 -14.17
C ALA A 440 9.23 -4.38 -15.22
N LEU A 441 7.97 -4.84 -15.28
CA LEU A 441 7.51 -5.77 -16.31
C LEU A 441 7.58 -5.17 -17.73
N SER A 442 7.28 -3.89 -17.90
CA SER A 442 7.38 -3.23 -19.22
C SER A 442 8.82 -3.16 -19.74
N VAL A 443 9.81 -3.00 -18.86
CA VAL A 443 11.24 -2.97 -19.22
C VAL A 443 11.77 -4.38 -19.51
N LEU A 444 11.20 -5.41 -18.86
CA LEU A 444 11.57 -6.82 -19.03
C LEU A 444 11.14 -7.40 -20.40
N ILE A 445 10.27 -6.72 -21.16
CA ILE A 445 9.87 -7.17 -22.50
C ILE A 445 11.13 -7.31 -23.39
N PRO A 446 11.37 -8.49 -24.01
CA PRO A 446 12.50 -8.69 -24.91
C PRO A 446 12.46 -7.76 -26.12
N ASP A 447 13.64 -7.28 -26.57
CA ASP A 447 13.72 -6.32 -27.68
C ASP A 447 13.28 -6.90 -29.02
N ASP A 448 13.34 -8.22 -29.18
CA ASP A 448 12.97 -8.95 -30.41
C ASP A 448 11.61 -9.65 -30.32
N LEU A 449 10.78 -9.31 -29.33
CA LEU A 449 9.53 -10.02 -29.06
C LEU A 449 8.48 -9.84 -30.18
N PHE A 450 8.42 -8.66 -30.81
CA PHE A 450 7.41 -8.38 -31.83
C PHE A 450 7.98 -8.56 -33.24
N PRO A 451 7.19 -9.09 -34.20
CA PRO A 451 7.68 -9.39 -35.54
C PRO A 451 8.02 -8.14 -36.38
N ILE A 452 7.38 -7.00 -36.08
CA ILE A 452 7.54 -5.74 -36.82
C ILE A 452 7.83 -4.65 -35.79
N ASN A 453 8.81 -3.77 -36.06
CA ASN A 453 9.11 -2.57 -35.25
C ASN A 453 9.16 -2.82 -33.73
N SER A 454 9.77 -3.94 -33.30
CA SER A 454 9.71 -4.40 -31.91
C SER A 454 10.19 -3.36 -30.90
N LEU A 455 11.31 -2.68 -31.19
CA LEU A 455 11.84 -1.64 -30.33
C LEU A 455 10.87 -0.45 -30.19
N TYR A 456 10.20 -0.04 -31.26
CA TYR A 456 9.20 1.03 -31.21
C TYR A 456 8.00 0.62 -30.34
N HIS A 457 7.46 -0.58 -30.53
CA HIS A 457 6.32 -1.07 -29.75
C HIS A 457 6.65 -1.21 -28.26
N LYS A 458 7.83 -1.75 -27.94
CA LYS A 458 8.33 -1.80 -26.57
C LYS A 458 8.43 -0.40 -25.97
N ASN A 459 9.01 0.56 -26.69
CA ASN A 459 9.15 1.93 -26.20
C ASN A 459 7.79 2.62 -25.99
N VAL A 460 6.81 2.39 -26.87
CA VAL A 460 5.44 2.88 -26.70
C VAL A 460 4.77 2.27 -25.47
N ILE A 461 4.95 0.96 -25.23
CA ILE A 461 4.45 0.28 -24.03
C ILE A 461 5.07 0.87 -22.77
N VAL A 462 6.41 1.01 -22.72
CA VAL A 462 7.12 1.59 -21.58
C VAL A 462 6.69 3.03 -21.33
N THR A 463 6.60 3.86 -22.38
CA THR A 463 6.15 5.26 -22.30
C THR A 463 4.72 5.36 -21.75
N THR A 464 3.84 4.47 -22.21
CA THR A 464 2.45 4.41 -21.76
C THR A 464 2.35 4.01 -20.30
N THR A 465 3.09 2.98 -19.88
CA THR A 465 3.15 2.54 -18.49
C THR A 465 3.68 3.64 -17.57
N LEU A 466 4.77 4.31 -17.96
CA LEU A 466 5.31 5.46 -17.22
C LEU A 466 4.29 6.58 -17.09
N PHE A 467 3.61 6.95 -18.18
CA PHE A 467 2.58 7.99 -18.14
C PHE A 467 1.43 7.62 -17.19
N ILE A 468 0.93 6.38 -17.26
CA ILE A 468 -0.16 5.92 -16.38
C ILE A 468 0.29 5.94 -14.92
N ILE A 469 1.49 5.46 -14.60
CA ILE A 469 2.02 5.48 -13.22
C ILE A 469 2.15 6.93 -12.73
N LEU A 470 2.73 7.83 -13.51
CA LEU A 470 2.84 9.26 -13.16
C LEU A 470 1.46 9.89 -12.95
N PHE A 471 0.48 9.55 -13.78
CA PHE A 471 -0.89 10.04 -13.62
C PHE A 471 -1.54 9.47 -12.35
N THR A 472 -1.47 8.16 -12.09
CA THR A 472 -2.11 7.56 -10.92
C THR A 472 -1.39 7.95 -9.63
N VAL A 473 -0.07 7.85 -9.55
CA VAL A 473 0.69 8.22 -8.34
C VAL A 473 0.66 9.73 -8.12
N GLY A 474 0.79 10.52 -9.19
CA GLY A 474 0.75 11.97 -9.13
C GLY A 474 -0.66 12.48 -8.86
N PHE A 475 -1.55 12.40 -9.85
CA PHE A 475 -2.89 12.98 -9.74
C PHE A 475 -3.76 12.23 -8.73
N MET A 476 -3.92 10.91 -8.87
CA MET A 476 -4.79 10.13 -7.96
C MET A 476 -4.19 10.03 -6.55
N GLY A 477 -2.88 9.81 -6.41
CA GLY A 477 -2.21 9.76 -5.11
C GLY A 477 -2.37 11.04 -4.28
N LEU A 478 -2.21 12.22 -4.90
CA LEU A 478 -2.44 13.53 -4.25
C LEU A 478 -3.90 13.71 -3.78
N THR A 479 -4.84 13.15 -4.53
CA THR A 479 -6.28 13.34 -4.33
C THR A 479 -6.94 12.25 -3.48
N THR A 480 -6.24 11.14 -3.19
CA THR A 480 -6.75 10.07 -2.31
C THR A 480 -7.07 10.59 -0.90
N LYS A 481 -6.17 11.39 -0.32
CA LYS A 481 -6.36 11.92 1.04
C LYS A 481 -7.57 12.83 1.19
N PRO A 482 -7.81 13.83 0.31
CA PRO A 482 -9.04 14.62 0.37
C PRO A 482 -10.29 13.77 0.06
N LEU A 483 -10.21 12.80 -0.86
CA LEU A 483 -11.33 11.93 -1.18
C LEU A 483 -11.75 11.06 0.02
N VAL A 484 -10.80 10.39 0.69
CA VAL A 484 -11.11 9.55 1.84
C VAL A 484 -11.65 10.39 3.00
N LYS A 485 -11.17 11.63 3.18
CA LYS A 485 -11.75 12.57 4.15
C LYS A 485 -13.18 12.94 3.77
N LEU A 486 -13.47 13.22 2.51
CA LEU A 486 -14.82 13.56 2.03
C LEU A 486 -15.80 12.40 2.25
N LEU A 487 -15.38 11.17 1.95
CA LEU A 487 -16.18 9.95 2.12
C LEU A 487 -16.37 9.52 3.60
N LYS A 488 -15.62 10.10 4.55
CA LYS A 488 -15.64 9.74 5.98
C LYS A 488 -16.10 10.85 6.95
N ILE A 489 -16.82 11.88 6.49
CA ILE A 489 -17.48 12.83 7.40
C ILE A 489 -18.84 12.24 7.78
N PRO A 490 -19.09 11.96 9.07
CA PRO A 490 -19.16 13.01 10.09
C PRO A 490 -18.13 12.88 11.22
N GLU A 491 -17.60 14.03 11.64
CA GLU A 491 -16.60 14.30 12.69
C GLU A 491 -16.86 13.69 14.10
N GLN A 492 -17.89 12.86 14.27
CA GLN A 492 -18.28 12.29 15.56
C GLN A 492 -17.39 11.14 16.03
N MET A 493 -16.74 10.39 15.14
CA MET A 493 -15.83 9.29 15.51
C MET A 493 -14.42 9.75 15.89
N ILE A 494 -13.96 10.90 15.37
CA ILE A 494 -12.64 11.48 15.68
C ILE A 494 -12.58 11.89 17.18
N LYS A 495 -13.68 12.43 17.72
CA LYS A 495 -13.79 12.74 19.16
C LYS A 495 -13.71 11.48 20.06
N MET A 496 -14.21 10.33 19.60
CA MET A 496 -14.14 9.09 20.37
C MET A 496 -12.73 8.48 20.41
N ASN A 497 -11.96 8.58 19.33
CA ASN A 497 -10.59 8.05 19.27
C ASN A 497 -9.57 8.92 20.04
N ILE A 498 -9.77 10.24 20.08
CA ILE A 498 -8.97 11.14 20.93
C ILE A 498 -9.17 10.78 22.40
N ASN A 499 -10.42 10.58 22.82
CA ASN A 499 -10.74 10.12 24.18
C ASN A 499 -10.08 8.76 24.47
N LYS A 500 -10.18 7.76 23.59
CA LYS A 500 -9.53 6.45 23.77
C LYS A 500 -8.00 6.56 23.92
N LYS A 501 -7.32 7.38 23.13
CA LYS A 501 -5.86 7.62 23.27
C LYS A 501 -5.51 8.29 24.61
N GLN A 502 -6.35 9.21 25.06
CA GLN A 502 -6.19 9.90 26.35
C GLN A 502 -6.41 8.94 27.53
N TYR A 503 -7.42 8.07 27.47
CA TYR A 503 -7.64 6.99 28.44
C TYR A 503 -6.48 5.99 28.49
N ARG A 504 -5.91 5.61 27.33
CA ARG A 504 -4.76 4.69 27.27
C ARG A 504 -3.49 5.29 27.92
N LYS A 505 -3.24 6.58 27.73
CA LYS A 505 -2.13 7.28 28.39
C LYS A 505 -2.31 7.36 29.91
N VAL A 506 -3.54 7.61 30.38
CA VAL A 506 -3.85 7.64 31.81
C VAL A 506 -3.71 6.24 32.45
N SER A 507 -4.15 5.17 31.77
CA SER A 507 -4.01 3.81 32.28
C SER A 507 -2.56 3.32 32.34
N ILE A 508 -1.71 3.74 31.39
CA ILE A 508 -0.28 3.38 31.39
C ILE A 508 0.44 4.12 32.51
N ASN A 509 0.20 5.42 32.68
CA ASN A 509 0.76 6.18 33.80
C ASN A 509 0.34 5.61 35.16
N ALA A 510 -0.91 5.15 35.32
CA ALA A 510 -1.37 4.53 36.55
C ALA A 510 -0.64 3.21 36.85
N ASN A 511 -0.41 2.37 35.83
CA ASN A 511 0.33 1.12 35.98
C ASN A 511 1.82 1.36 36.23
N ASP A 512 2.42 2.37 35.62
CA ASP A 512 3.81 2.75 35.86
C ASP A 512 3.99 3.25 37.30
N ILE A 513 3.09 4.12 37.80
CA ILE A 513 3.08 4.58 39.20
C ILE A 513 2.89 3.40 40.17
N LEU A 514 2.01 2.45 39.85
CA LEU A 514 1.80 1.23 40.64
C LEU A 514 3.06 0.36 40.66
N SER A 515 3.74 0.19 39.53
CA SER A 515 4.98 -0.59 39.43
C SER A 515 6.16 0.06 40.14
N ASP A 516 6.23 1.39 40.14
CA ASP A 516 7.26 2.21 40.79
C ASP A 516 7.06 2.22 42.33
N HIS A 517 5.81 2.19 42.80
CA HIS A 517 5.49 2.00 44.22
C HIS A 517 5.77 0.58 44.71
N LEU A 518 5.48 -0.44 43.90
CA LEU A 518 5.76 -1.85 44.22
C LEU A 518 7.27 -2.14 44.27
N SER A 519 8.06 -1.50 43.40
CA SER A 519 9.51 -1.67 43.38
C SER A 519 10.23 -0.88 44.48
N ARG A 520 9.71 0.26 44.93
CA ARG A 520 10.24 0.99 46.11
C ARG A 520 9.99 0.28 47.45
N HIS A 521 8.97 -0.57 47.56
CA HIS A 521 8.62 -1.27 48.81
C HIS A 521 9.23 -2.67 48.97
N ASN A 522 9.95 -3.20 47.97
CA ASN A 522 10.58 -4.52 48.03
C ASN A 522 11.85 -4.61 48.89
N ASN A 523 12.22 -3.56 49.64
CA ASN A 523 13.42 -3.56 50.48
C ASN A 523 13.19 -3.67 51.99
N HIS A 524 11.97 -3.75 52.52
CA HIS A 524 11.79 -4.00 53.96
C HIS A 524 10.52 -4.79 54.34
N HIS A 525 10.76 -6.00 54.86
CA HIS A 525 9.99 -6.84 55.79
C HIS A 525 8.51 -7.23 55.53
N ASP A 526 8.32 -8.55 55.48
CA ASP A 526 7.13 -9.36 55.09
C ASP A 526 5.94 -9.47 56.07
N LEU A 527 5.61 -8.46 56.89
CA LEU A 527 4.46 -8.61 57.83
C LEU A 527 3.29 -7.64 57.65
N TYR A 528 3.42 -6.61 56.81
CA TYR A 528 2.33 -5.65 56.51
C TYR A 528 1.76 -5.78 55.08
N ALA A 529 2.30 -6.70 54.27
CA ALA A 529 1.97 -6.83 52.85
C ALA A 529 0.64 -7.57 52.57
N SER A 530 0.12 -8.36 53.52
CA SER A 530 -1.14 -9.09 53.33
C SER A 530 -2.37 -8.20 53.51
N THR A 531 -2.31 -7.22 54.42
CA THR A 531 -3.44 -6.36 54.78
C THR A 531 -3.63 -5.20 53.77
N SER A 532 -2.56 -4.70 53.16
CA SER A 532 -2.63 -3.64 52.13
C SER A 532 -3.03 -4.19 50.76
N LYS A 533 -2.55 -5.38 50.36
CA LYS A 533 -3.01 -6.07 49.14
C LYS A 533 -4.50 -6.33 49.17
N HIS A 534 -5.04 -6.80 50.29
CA HIS A 534 -6.45 -7.15 50.40
C HIS A 534 -7.36 -5.91 50.35
N LYS A 535 -6.93 -4.80 50.96
CA LYS A 535 -7.66 -3.52 50.96
C LYS A 535 -7.64 -2.84 49.60
N CYS A 536 -6.48 -2.85 48.92
CA CYS A 536 -6.34 -2.26 47.59
C CYS A 536 -7.05 -3.09 46.49
N GLN A 537 -7.16 -4.41 46.66
CA GLN A 537 -7.89 -5.29 45.75
C GLN A 537 -9.41 -5.24 45.99
N LEU A 538 -9.84 -4.88 47.20
CA LEU A 538 -11.22 -4.48 47.50
C LEU A 538 -11.56 -3.14 46.83
N ASP A 539 -10.72 -2.11 46.98
CA ASP A 539 -10.94 -0.79 46.35
C ASP A 539 -10.93 -0.84 44.80
N LEU A 540 -10.09 -1.70 44.20
CA LEU A 540 -10.05 -1.89 42.74
C LEU A 540 -11.27 -2.65 42.21
N ASN A 541 -11.78 -3.62 42.98
CA ASN A 541 -13.01 -4.34 42.63
C ASN A 541 -14.25 -3.47 42.87
N GLU A 542 -14.25 -2.61 43.87
CA GLU A 542 -15.31 -1.60 44.09
C GLU A 542 -15.31 -0.59 42.93
N ALA A 543 -14.16 -0.04 42.56
CA ALA A 543 -14.05 0.88 41.42
C ALA A 543 -14.41 0.22 40.07
N PHE A 544 -14.07 -1.07 39.88
CA PHE A 544 -14.44 -1.83 38.68
C PHE A 544 -15.95 -2.15 38.66
N ASN A 545 -16.54 -2.47 39.81
CA ASN A 545 -17.98 -2.70 39.96
C ASN A 545 -18.79 -1.41 39.77
N ASP A 546 -18.33 -0.27 40.30
CA ASP A 546 -18.93 1.04 40.07
C ASP A 546 -18.90 1.43 38.57
N LEU A 547 -17.81 1.06 37.87
CA LEU A 547 -17.67 1.27 36.41
C LEU A 547 -18.55 0.34 35.59
N LEU A 548 -18.70 -0.92 36.02
CA LEU A 548 -19.62 -1.90 35.42
C LEU A 548 -21.07 -1.48 35.63
N GLN A 549 -21.40 -0.95 36.80
CA GLN A 549 -22.72 -0.41 37.13
C GLN A 549 -23.03 0.87 36.34
N TYR A 550 -22.03 1.74 36.14
CA TYR A 550 -22.12 2.91 35.26
C TYR A 550 -22.33 2.52 33.78
N HIS A 551 -21.64 1.49 33.29
CA HIS A 551 -21.81 1.00 31.92
C HIS A 551 -23.13 0.24 31.70
N GLN A 552 -23.56 -0.59 32.66
CA GLN A 552 -24.86 -1.26 32.64
C GLN A 552 -26.02 -0.25 32.70
N GLN A 553 -25.93 0.80 33.52
CA GLN A 553 -26.89 1.90 33.52
C GLN A 553 -26.91 2.65 32.20
N LYS A 554 -25.75 2.88 31.56
CA LYS A 554 -25.71 3.60 30.26
C LYS A 554 -26.26 2.76 29.10
N GLN A 555 -26.18 1.43 29.19
CA GLN A 555 -26.77 0.50 28.22
C GLN A 555 -28.27 0.32 28.45
N SER A 556 -28.74 0.26 29.70
CA SER A 556 -30.17 0.26 30.04
C SER A 556 -30.84 1.60 29.71
N ILE A 557 -30.16 2.74 29.94
CA ILE A 557 -30.65 4.08 29.55
C ILE A 557 -30.71 4.23 28.02
N LYS A 558 -29.83 3.58 27.24
CA LYS A 558 -29.93 3.56 25.76
C LYS A 558 -31.07 2.67 25.25
N LEU A 559 -31.46 1.63 25.99
CA LEU A 559 -32.61 0.77 25.71
C LEU A 559 -33.93 1.39 26.19
N GLU A 560 -33.93 2.13 27.31
CA GLU A 560 -35.06 2.90 27.85
C GLU A 560 -35.28 4.25 27.15
N GLN A 561 -34.29 4.80 26.43
CA GLN A 561 -34.48 6.03 25.62
C GLN A 561 -35.10 5.74 24.25
N SER A 562 -35.01 4.52 23.73
CA SER A 562 -35.60 4.12 22.44
C SER A 562 -37.06 3.64 22.56
N GLN A 563 -37.44 3.04 23.69
CA GLN A 563 -38.83 2.57 23.92
C GLN A 563 -39.90 3.68 24.02
N PRO A 564 -39.74 4.78 24.78
CA PRO A 564 -40.77 5.81 24.90
C PRO A 564 -40.84 6.72 23.67
N ILE A 565 -39.77 6.88 22.88
CA ILE A 565 -39.81 7.65 21.62
C ILE A 565 -40.57 6.88 20.54
N GLN A 566 -40.44 5.54 20.49
CA GLN A 566 -41.29 4.70 19.63
C GLN A 566 -42.74 4.65 20.11
N GLN A 567 -43.00 4.50 21.41
CA GLN A 567 -44.37 4.49 21.95
C GLN A 567 -45.10 5.82 21.77
N VAL A 568 -44.44 6.97 22.00
CA VAL A 568 -45.02 8.31 21.79
C VAL A 568 -45.28 8.58 20.30
N ASN A 569 -44.39 8.12 19.40
CA ASN A 569 -44.62 8.25 17.96
C ASN A 569 -45.75 7.32 17.46
N ILE A 570 -45.88 6.11 18.00
CA ILE A 570 -46.97 5.16 17.69
C ILE A 570 -48.31 5.70 18.21
N GLU A 571 -48.40 6.11 19.48
CA GLU A 571 -49.64 6.67 20.05
C GLU A 571 -50.07 7.98 19.36
N SER A 572 -49.12 8.83 18.95
CA SER A 572 -49.44 10.07 18.19
C SER A 572 -49.93 9.80 16.77
N ASN A 573 -49.45 8.72 16.14
CA ASN A 573 -49.86 8.32 14.79
C ASN A 573 -51.20 7.58 14.81
N GLU A 574 -51.45 6.74 15.82
CA GLU A 574 -52.75 6.10 16.03
C GLU A 574 -53.85 7.10 16.36
N THR A 575 -53.58 8.10 17.20
CA THR A 575 -54.56 9.18 17.47
C THR A 575 -54.82 10.05 16.24
N LYS A 576 -53.79 10.38 15.44
CA LYS A 576 -53.99 11.09 14.15
C LYS A 576 -54.81 10.30 13.14
N HIS A 577 -54.54 9.00 12.97
CA HIS A 577 -55.31 8.14 12.06
C HIS A 577 -56.76 7.93 12.55
N THR A 578 -56.98 7.84 13.85
CA THR A 578 -58.33 7.67 14.43
C THR A 578 -59.16 8.96 14.33
N ILE A 579 -58.52 10.13 14.47
CA ILE A 579 -59.19 11.43 14.29
C ILE A 579 -59.48 11.69 12.81
N GLN A 580 -58.54 11.41 11.91
CA GLN A 580 -58.73 11.57 10.46
C GLN A 580 -59.87 10.66 9.95
N SER A 581 -59.91 9.40 10.36
CA SER A 581 -60.98 8.46 9.99
C SER A 581 -62.37 8.79 10.58
N ARG A 582 -62.44 9.56 11.66
CA ARG A 582 -63.72 10.05 12.22
C ARG A 582 -64.19 11.36 11.57
N ILE A 583 -63.27 12.18 11.09
CA ILE A 583 -63.55 13.37 10.26
C ILE A 583 -64.05 12.93 8.88
N ASP A 584 -63.38 11.96 8.25
CA ASP A 584 -63.76 11.44 6.94
C ASP A 584 -65.15 10.73 6.95
N ASN A 585 -65.62 10.30 8.13
CA ASN A 585 -66.93 9.69 8.35
C ASN A 585 -68.01 10.67 8.88
N ASN A 586 -67.76 11.99 8.92
CA ASN A 586 -68.70 13.03 9.38
C ASN A 586 -69.29 12.80 10.79
N GLN A 587 -68.51 12.26 11.73
CA GLN A 587 -69.00 11.96 13.08
C GLN A 587 -68.64 13.00 14.16
N ILE A 588 -67.87 14.07 13.86
CA ILE A 588 -67.42 15.06 14.86
C ILE A 588 -67.35 16.48 14.25
N ASP A 589 -67.88 17.49 14.97
CA ASP A 589 -67.77 18.91 14.62
C ASP A 589 -66.37 19.49 14.95
N SER A 590 -65.89 20.44 14.13
CA SER A 590 -64.53 21.03 14.24
C SER A 590 -64.22 21.68 15.60
N SER A 591 -65.22 22.17 16.33
CA SER A 591 -65.04 22.83 17.64
C SER A 591 -64.73 21.87 18.80
N SER A 592 -65.17 20.61 18.73
CA SER A 592 -64.87 19.59 19.75
C SER A 592 -63.49 18.94 19.54
N VAL A 593 -62.92 19.06 18.34
CA VAL A 593 -61.54 18.63 18.04
C VAL A 593 -60.51 19.55 18.69
N GLU A 594 -60.72 20.86 18.68
CA GLU A 594 -59.81 21.82 19.34
C GLU A 594 -59.75 21.63 20.87
N GLN A 595 -60.88 21.29 21.50
CA GLN A 595 -60.91 21.01 22.94
C GLN A 595 -60.16 19.71 23.29
N HIS A 596 -60.25 18.68 22.46
CA HIS A 596 -59.51 17.43 22.66
C HIS A 596 -58.01 17.57 22.39
N ILE A 597 -57.60 18.39 21.42
CA ILE A 597 -56.20 18.71 21.17
C ILE A 597 -55.63 19.56 22.32
N GLN A 598 -56.40 20.50 22.88
CA GLN A 598 -55.97 21.25 24.07
C GLN A 598 -55.79 20.33 25.29
N GLN A 599 -56.70 19.39 25.55
CA GLN A 599 -56.56 18.45 26.67
C GLN A 599 -55.35 17.49 26.52
N SER A 600 -55.05 17.02 25.31
CA SER A 600 -53.87 16.17 25.07
C SER A 600 -52.56 16.98 25.14
N SER A 601 -52.58 18.26 24.75
CA SER A 601 -51.43 19.17 24.88
C SER A 601 -51.07 19.43 26.34
N TYR A 602 -52.06 19.56 27.23
CA TYR A 602 -51.85 19.75 28.67
C TYR A 602 -51.29 18.50 29.37
N SER A 603 -51.60 17.29 28.89
CA SER A 603 -51.06 16.05 29.47
C SER A 603 -49.62 15.75 29.02
N LEU A 604 -49.19 16.30 27.88
CA LEU A 604 -47.82 16.17 27.34
C LEU A 604 -46.85 17.26 27.84
N GLN A 605 -47.34 18.43 28.25
CA GLN A 605 -46.53 19.52 28.82
C GLN A 605 -45.58 19.11 29.95
N PRO A 606 -45.97 18.32 30.98
CA PRO A 606 -45.04 17.92 32.04
C PRO A 606 -43.90 17.02 31.52
N LYS A 607 -44.16 16.15 30.53
CA LYS A 607 -43.14 15.28 29.92
C LYS A 607 -42.12 16.06 29.08
N ILE A 608 -42.56 17.14 28.42
CA ILE A 608 -41.69 18.03 27.62
C ILE A 608 -40.84 18.94 28.52
N ILE A 609 -41.39 19.40 29.64
CA ILE A 609 -40.66 20.19 30.65
C ILE A 609 -39.57 19.34 31.32
N ASP A 610 -39.86 18.06 31.61
CA ASP A 610 -38.88 17.14 32.19
C ASP A 610 -37.75 16.79 31.19
N TYR A 611 -38.08 16.70 29.89
CA TYR A 611 -37.08 16.53 28.83
C TYR A 611 -36.15 17.75 28.68
N ARG A 612 -36.69 18.98 28.73
CA ARG A 612 -35.87 20.20 28.69
C ARG A 612 -34.98 20.34 29.93
N LYS A 613 -35.49 20.04 31.12
CA LYS A 613 -34.68 20.01 32.36
C LYS A 613 -33.52 19.02 32.29
N ARG A 614 -33.71 17.85 31.66
CA ARG A 614 -32.64 16.86 31.44
C ARG A 614 -31.63 17.28 30.36
N GLN A 615 -32.03 18.10 29.38
CA GLN A 615 -31.09 18.70 28.42
C GLN A 615 -30.26 19.84 29.04
N ASP A 616 -30.87 20.65 29.91
CA ASP A 616 -30.16 21.73 30.61
C ASP A 616 -29.17 21.17 31.64
N PHE A 617 -29.51 20.08 32.35
CA PHE A 617 -28.57 19.35 33.22
C PHE A 617 -27.37 18.76 32.45
N ASN A 618 -27.53 18.47 31.14
CA ASN A 618 -26.47 18.01 30.26
C ASN A 618 -25.59 19.15 29.70
N LYS A 619 -26.00 20.42 29.83
CA LYS A 619 -25.18 21.59 29.51
C LYS A 619 -24.27 21.99 30.67
N ASP A 620 -24.72 21.79 31.91
CA ASP A 620 -23.96 22.10 33.12
C ASP A 620 -22.94 21.00 33.51
N ILE A 621 -22.99 19.83 32.87
CA ILE A 621 -22.07 18.69 33.07
C ILE A 621 -21.02 18.57 31.93
N LYS A 622 -21.08 19.42 30.89
CA LYS A 622 -20.02 19.56 29.88
C LYS A 622 -18.93 20.50 30.35
#